data_AF-A0A8S9Q7D2-F1
#
_entry.id   AF-A0A8S9Q7D2-F1
#
_cell.length_a   1.000
_cell.length_b   1.000
_cell.length_c   1.000
_cell.angle_alpha   90.00
_cell.angle_beta   90.00
_cell.angle_gamma   90.00
#
_symmetry.space_group_name_H-M   'P 1'
#
loop_
_entity.id
_entity.type
_entity.pdbx_description
1 polymer ?
#
loop_
_entity_poly.entity_id
_entity_poly.type
_entity_poly.pdbx_seq_one_letter_code
_entity_poly.pdbx_strand_id
1 'polypeptide(L)'
;MVQCFESIDAAAGAKDEAGRMMAAGSLIECLAALEEGFQKSNKGGDFFGGQNIGYIDIACGAILGPLSVIEAFSGMKFLSPETTPGLVQWAEIFRAHEAVKPYMPTVAEFIGFAKQKFNV
;
A
#
# COMPACT_ATOMS: atom_id res chain seq x y z
N MET A 1 2.29 -7.98 -7.19
CA MET A 1 1.57 -8.26 -5.93
C MET A 1 2.37 -9.11 -4.95
N VAL A 2 2.79 -10.34 -5.28
CA VAL A 2 3.62 -11.18 -4.36
C VAL A 2 4.84 -10.43 -3.85
N GLN A 3 5.62 -9.83 -4.74
CA GLN A 3 6.80 -9.03 -4.38
C GLN A 3 6.49 -7.84 -3.46
N CYS A 4 5.29 -7.22 -3.57
CA CYS A 4 4.88 -6.13 -2.68
C CYS A 4 4.72 -6.64 -1.25
N PHE A 5 4.04 -7.78 -1.08
CA PHE A 5 3.86 -8.42 0.23
C PHE A 5 5.20 -8.84 0.83
N GLU A 6 6.07 -9.48 0.04
CA GLU A 6 7.41 -9.88 0.48
C GLU A 6 8.25 -8.67 0.94
N SER A 7 8.19 -7.56 0.19
CA SER A 7 8.93 -6.34 0.53
C SER A 7 8.36 -5.66 1.79
N ILE A 8 7.04 -5.68 1.98
CA ILE A 8 6.36 -5.20 3.19
C ILE A 8 6.77 -6.04 4.41
N ASP A 9 6.74 -7.37 4.30
CA ASP A 9 7.12 -8.28 5.38
C ASP A 9 8.60 -8.12 5.73
N ALA A 10 9.47 -7.97 4.72
CA ALA A 10 10.89 -7.70 4.92
C ALA A 10 11.12 -6.35 5.62
N ALA A 11 10.41 -5.29 5.22
CA ALA A 11 10.53 -3.97 5.84
C ALA A 11 10.07 -3.96 7.31
N ALA A 12 8.99 -4.69 7.62
CA ALA A 12 8.49 -4.84 8.99
C ALA A 12 9.41 -5.71 9.87
N GLY A 13 10.07 -6.72 9.30
CA GLY A 13 10.91 -7.67 10.03
C GLY A 13 12.40 -7.31 10.13
N ALA A 14 12.87 -6.29 9.41
CA ALA A 14 14.28 -5.94 9.36
C ALA A 14 14.81 -5.42 10.72
N LYS A 15 15.95 -5.98 11.15
CA LYS A 15 16.55 -5.73 12.48
C LYS A 15 17.50 -4.54 12.54
N ASP A 16 17.95 -4.07 11.39
CA ASP A 16 18.90 -2.98 11.24
C ASP A 16 18.46 -2.00 10.14
N GLU A 17 19.15 -0.87 10.06
CA GLU A 17 18.85 0.18 9.09
C GLU A 17 19.08 -0.28 7.64
N ALA A 18 20.15 -1.05 7.41
CA ALA A 18 20.51 -1.50 6.07
C ALA A 18 19.43 -2.42 5.48
N GLY A 19 18.94 -3.39 6.27
CA GLY A 19 17.83 -4.26 5.90
C GLY A 19 16.55 -3.49 5.62
N ARG A 20 16.23 -2.48 6.45
CA ARG A 20 15.05 -1.62 6.26
C ARG A 20 15.14 -0.83 4.95
N MET A 21 16.31 -0.25 4.65
CA MET A 21 16.53 0.51 3.42
C MET A 21 16.48 -0.36 2.16
N MET A 22 17.04 -1.58 2.20
CA MET A 22 16.94 -2.52 1.07
C MET A 22 15.49 -2.91 0.79
N ALA A 23 14.74 -3.28 1.84
CA ALA A 23 13.33 -3.63 1.71
C ALA A 23 12.48 -2.45 1.22
N ALA A 24 12.79 -1.23 1.68
CA ALA A 24 12.16 0.00 1.21
C ALA A 24 12.42 0.24 -0.28
N GLY A 25 13.66 0.06 -0.74
CA GLY A 25 14.00 0.14 -2.17
C GLY A 25 13.20 -0.85 -3.02
N SER A 26 13.16 -2.11 -2.62
CA SER A 26 12.35 -3.13 -3.31
C SER A 26 10.86 -2.80 -3.31
N LEU A 27 10.33 -2.24 -2.22
CA LEU A 27 8.93 -1.81 -2.15
C LEU A 27 8.65 -0.63 -3.08
N ILE A 28 9.56 0.34 -3.18
CA ILE A 28 9.45 1.47 -4.11
C ILE A 28 9.40 0.97 -5.56
N GLU A 29 10.31 0.06 -5.94
CA GLU A 29 10.32 -0.54 -7.29
C GLU A 29 9.01 -1.28 -7.60
N CYS A 30 8.47 -2.01 -6.61
CA CYS A 30 7.19 -2.68 -6.75
C CYS A 30 6.03 -1.72 -6.97
N LEU A 31 5.99 -0.61 -6.22
CA LEU A 31 4.95 0.39 -6.32
C LEU A 31 5.04 1.15 -7.65
N ALA A 32 6.24 1.42 -8.15
CA ALA A 32 6.44 2.00 -9.48
C ALA A 32 5.92 1.07 -10.59
N ALA A 33 6.21 -0.23 -10.52
CA ALA A 33 5.66 -1.21 -11.46
C ALA A 33 4.14 -1.32 -11.36
N LEU A 34 3.59 -1.20 -10.15
CA LEU A 34 2.15 -1.22 -9.91
C LEU A 34 1.45 0.04 -10.46
N GLU A 35 2.06 1.22 -10.32
CA GLU A 35 1.60 2.46 -10.94
C GLU A 35 1.56 2.34 -12.47
N GLU A 36 2.63 1.83 -13.09
CA GLU A 36 2.64 1.59 -14.54
C GLU A 36 1.52 0.61 -14.96
N GLY A 37 1.31 -0.45 -14.17
CA GLY A 37 0.22 -1.39 -14.37
C GLY A 37 -1.16 -0.74 -14.23
N PHE A 38 -1.33 0.16 -13.26
CA PHE A 38 -2.56 0.91 -13.03
C PHE A 38 -2.91 1.78 -14.25
N GLN A 39 -1.95 2.60 -14.70
CA GLN A 39 -2.13 3.51 -15.84
C GLN A 39 -2.51 2.78 -17.14
N LYS A 40 -2.02 1.55 -17.33
CA LYS A 40 -2.36 0.71 -18.48
C LYS A 40 -3.72 0.02 -18.36
N SER A 41 -4.17 -0.26 -17.13
CA SER A 41 -5.31 -1.14 -16.87
C SER A 41 -6.60 -0.40 -16.54
N ASN A 42 -6.51 0.84 -16.05
CA ASN A 42 -7.66 1.59 -15.55
C ASN A 42 -8.68 1.96 -16.63
N LYS A 43 -8.35 1.84 -17.93
CA LYS A 43 -9.28 2.09 -19.06
C LYS A 43 -10.08 3.40 -18.91
N GLY A 44 -9.47 4.44 -18.35
CA GLY A 44 -10.10 5.73 -18.09
C GLY A 44 -11.07 5.77 -16.90
N GLY A 45 -11.04 4.79 -16.01
CA GLY A 45 -11.72 4.80 -14.72
C GLY A 45 -10.76 4.97 -13.54
N ASP A 46 -11.30 4.92 -12.33
CA ASP A 46 -10.58 5.18 -11.08
C ASP A 46 -9.96 3.92 -10.45
N PHE A 47 -10.25 2.74 -10.99
CA PHE A 47 -9.85 1.44 -10.45
C PHE A 47 -9.02 0.63 -11.46
N PHE A 48 -8.26 -0.35 -10.98
CA PHE A 48 -7.61 -1.34 -11.86
C PHE A 48 -8.65 -2.13 -12.67
N GLY A 49 -9.84 -2.36 -12.11
CA GLY A 49 -11.00 -2.93 -12.79
C GLY A 49 -11.69 -1.97 -13.77
N GLY A 50 -11.22 -0.73 -13.90
CA GLY A 50 -11.79 0.31 -14.72
C GLY A 50 -12.77 1.18 -13.94
N GLN A 51 -14.05 1.10 -14.31
CA GLN A 51 -15.10 1.91 -13.67
C GLN A 51 -15.54 1.37 -12.30
N ASN A 52 -15.20 0.12 -11.98
CA ASN A 52 -15.58 -0.54 -10.74
C ASN A 52 -14.37 -1.25 -10.11
N ILE A 53 -14.44 -1.46 -8.80
CA ILE A 53 -13.49 -2.31 -8.06
C ILE A 53 -13.43 -3.70 -8.71
N GLY A 54 -12.24 -4.09 -9.14
CA GLY A 54 -11.92 -5.41 -9.65
C GLY A 54 -11.06 -6.24 -8.69
N TYR A 55 -10.66 -7.42 -9.14
CA TYR A 55 -9.83 -8.34 -8.34
C TYR A 55 -8.49 -7.72 -7.91
N ILE A 56 -7.83 -6.99 -8.81
CA ILE A 56 -6.53 -6.36 -8.53
C ILE A 56 -6.69 -5.23 -7.51
N ASP A 57 -7.79 -4.47 -7.56
CA ASP A 57 -8.10 -3.46 -6.55
C ASP A 57 -8.22 -4.07 -5.15
N ILE A 58 -8.89 -5.21 -5.02
CA ILE A 58 -9.03 -5.92 -3.73
C ILE A 58 -7.66 -6.40 -3.23
N ALA A 59 -6.85 -6.99 -4.11
CA ALA A 59 -5.51 -7.45 -3.75
C ALA A 59 -4.60 -6.29 -3.32
N CYS A 60 -4.66 -5.15 -4.02
CA CYS A 60 -3.93 -3.94 -3.65
C CYS A 60 -4.49 -3.30 -2.38
N GLY A 61 -5.81 -3.39 -2.15
CA GLY A 61 -6.45 -2.89 -0.94
C GLY A 61 -5.88 -3.54 0.33
N ALA A 62 -5.52 -4.83 0.25
CA ALA A 62 -4.94 -5.57 1.36
C ALA A 62 -3.55 -5.07 1.80
N ILE A 63 -2.78 -4.42 0.91
CA ILE A 63 -1.46 -3.88 1.27
C ILE A 63 -1.53 -2.48 1.91
N LEU A 64 -2.65 -1.77 1.78
CA LEU A 64 -2.78 -0.37 2.25
C LEU A 64 -2.61 -0.23 3.76
N GLY A 65 -3.10 -1.19 4.55
CA GLY A 65 -2.95 -1.18 6.01
C GLY A 65 -1.49 -1.33 6.45
N PRO A 66 -0.82 -2.45 6.12
CA PRO A 66 0.59 -2.67 6.40
C PRO A 66 1.49 -1.54 5.88
N LEU A 67 1.23 -1.03 4.66
CA LEU A 67 1.98 0.10 4.10
C LEU A 67 1.88 1.35 4.99
N SER A 68 0.67 1.68 5.44
CA SER A 68 0.43 2.83 6.33
C SER A 68 1.16 2.70 7.67
N VAL A 69 1.27 1.47 8.19
CA VAL A 69 2.05 1.18 9.40
C VAL A 69 3.54 1.41 9.15
N ILE A 70 4.11 0.85 8.09
CA ILE A 70 5.53 1.02 7.77
C ILE A 70 5.86 2.51 7.59
N GLU A 71 5.03 3.27 6.89
CA GLU A 71 5.21 4.73 6.76
C GLU A 71 5.22 5.44 8.12
N ALA A 72 4.31 5.08 9.03
CA ALA A 72 4.21 5.69 10.35
C ALA A 72 5.42 5.39 11.25
N PHE A 73 5.97 4.17 11.19
CA PHE A 73 7.12 3.77 12.01
C PHE A 73 8.47 4.22 11.44
N SER A 74 8.59 4.26 10.11
CA SER A 74 9.84 4.64 9.44
C SER A 74 9.96 6.13 9.14
N GLY A 75 8.85 6.85 9.08
CA GLY A 75 8.79 8.23 8.58
C GLY A 75 8.94 8.36 7.06
N MET A 76 9.11 7.25 6.33
CA MET A 76 9.16 7.25 4.87
C MET A 76 7.77 7.34 4.28
N LYS A 77 7.67 7.90 3.07
CA LYS A 77 6.46 7.87 2.24
C LYS A 77 6.70 7.04 1.00
N PHE A 78 5.82 6.07 0.77
CA PHE A 78 5.92 5.11 -0.33
C PHE A 78 4.93 5.42 -1.44
N LEU A 79 3.71 5.87 -1.09
CA LEU A 79 2.80 6.46 -2.06
C LEU A 79 2.98 7.98 -2.06
N SER A 80 3.27 8.56 -3.21
CA SER A 80 3.51 9.99 -3.36
C SER A 80 3.01 10.50 -4.72
N PRO A 81 2.47 11.74 -4.79
CA PRO A 81 2.03 12.33 -6.06
C PRO A 81 3.13 12.43 -7.12
N GLU A 82 4.40 12.48 -6.71
CA GLU A 82 5.55 12.62 -7.61
C GLU A 82 5.91 11.31 -8.32
N THR A 83 5.71 10.17 -7.67
CA THR A 83 6.18 8.86 -8.14
C THR A 83 5.06 7.88 -8.46
N THR A 84 3.94 7.99 -7.74
CA THR A 84 2.79 7.07 -7.80
C THR A 84 1.46 7.83 -7.78
N PRO A 85 1.26 8.85 -8.66
CA PRO A 85 0.09 9.72 -8.61
C PRO A 85 -1.23 8.97 -8.80
N GLY A 86 -1.28 7.97 -9.69
CA GLY A 86 -2.47 7.16 -9.91
C GLY A 86 -2.82 6.31 -8.70
N LEU A 87 -1.83 5.67 -8.07
CA LEU A 87 -2.03 4.88 -6.86
C LEU A 87 -2.43 5.74 -5.66
N VAL A 88 -1.96 7.00 -5.55
CA VAL A 88 -2.42 7.94 -4.51
C VAL A 88 -3.92 8.18 -4.66
N GLN A 89 -4.37 8.60 -5.86
CA GLN A 89 -5.77 8.86 -6.12
C GLN A 89 -6.63 7.59 -5.94
N TRP A 90 -6.17 6.48 -6.51
CA TRP A 90 -6.82 5.18 -6.38
C TRP A 90 -6.99 4.79 -4.90
N ALA A 91 -5.96 4.95 -4.07
CA ALA A 91 -5.99 4.55 -2.67
C ALA A 91 -6.95 5.41 -1.83
N GLU A 92 -7.15 6.67 -2.20
CA GLU A 92 -8.17 7.54 -1.58
C GLU A 92 -9.58 7.11 -1.98
N ILE A 93 -9.83 6.94 -3.28
CA ILE A 93 -11.14 6.54 -3.82
C ILE A 93 -11.53 5.14 -3.32
N PHE A 94 -10.60 4.18 -3.35
CA PHE A 94 -10.82 2.81 -2.89
C PHE A 94 -11.22 2.76 -1.41
N ARG A 95 -10.54 3.51 -0.53
CA ARG A 95 -10.90 3.59 0.89
C ARG A 95 -12.25 4.25 1.13
N ALA A 96 -12.62 5.22 0.31
CA ALA A 96 -13.89 5.94 0.41
C ALA A 96 -15.08 5.15 -0.15
N HIS A 97 -14.84 4.16 -1.02
CA HIS A 97 -15.86 3.37 -1.68
C HIS A 97 -16.78 2.67 -0.66
N GLU A 98 -18.10 2.69 -0.90
CA GLU A 98 -19.12 2.18 0.03
C GLU A 98 -18.95 0.70 0.41
N ALA A 99 -18.49 -0.12 -0.53
CA ALA A 99 -18.20 -1.54 -0.30
C ALA A 99 -16.94 -1.79 0.53
N VAL A 100 -16.06 -0.80 0.67
CA VAL A 100 -14.75 -0.94 1.34
C VAL A 100 -14.75 -0.24 2.70
N LYS A 101 -15.28 0.99 2.75
CA LYS A 101 -15.23 1.87 3.93
C LYS A 101 -15.66 1.19 5.25
N PRO A 102 -16.72 0.36 5.31
CA PRO A 102 -17.12 -0.30 6.56
C PRO A 102 -16.10 -1.33 7.08
N TYR A 103 -15.22 -1.83 6.21
CA TYR A 103 -14.26 -2.89 6.52
C TYR A 103 -12.82 -2.41 6.58
N MET A 104 -12.55 -1.15 6.23
CA MET A 104 -11.22 -0.58 6.21
C MET A 104 -10.93 0.12 7.55
N PRO A 105 -10.03 -0.43 8.39
CA PRO A 105 -9.57 0.24 9.60
C PRO A 105 -8.90 1.58 9.27
N THR A 106 -8.98 2.49 10.22
CA THR A 106 -8.20 3.72 10.20
C THR A 106 -6.70 3.42 10.34
N VAL A 107 -5.86 4.35 9.90
CA VAL A 107 -4.40 4.26 10.09
C VAL A 107 -4.05 4.12 11.58
N ALA A 108 -4.77 4.81 12.47
CA ALA A 108 -4.56 4.72 13.91
C ALA A 108 -4.88 3.32 14.46
N GLU A 109 -5.94 2.66 13.97
CA GLU A 109 -6.27 1.28 14.35
C GLU A 109 -5.24 0.29 13.83
N PHE A 110 -4.76 0.45 12.58
CA PHE A 110 -3.67 -0.38 12.06
C PHE A 110 -2.39 -0.24 12.89
N ILE A 111 -2.01 0.99 13.25
CA ILE A 111 -0.84 1.24 14.11
C ILE A 111 -1.06 0.63 15.50
N GLY A 112 -2.25 0.79 16.08
CA GLY A 112 -2.60 0.20 17.38
C GLY A 112 -2.49 -1.32 17.38
N PHE A 113 -3.02 -1.96 16.33
CA PHE A 113 -2.87 -3.40 16.12
C PHE A 113 -1.40 -3.81 15.96
N ALA A 114 -0.62 -3.08 15.16
CA ALA A 114 0.79 -3.37 14.95
C ALA A 114 1.59 -3.27 16.25
N LYS A 115 1.37 -2.23 17.05
CA LYS A 115 1.98 -2.07 18.39
C LYS A 115 1.69 -3.26 19.30
N GLN A 116 0.42 -3.70 19.36
CA GLN A 116 0.04 -4.89 20.12
C GLN A 116 0.71 -6.16 19.59
N LYS A 117 0.72 -6.34 18.27
CA LYS A 117 1.28 -7.54 17.61
C LYS A 117 2.79 -7.66 17.77
N PHE A 118 3.51 -6.54 17.66
CA PHE A 118 4.97 -6.50 17.68
C PHE A 118 5.54 -6.13 19.06
N ASN A 119 4.67 -5.85 20.04
CA ASN A 119 5.03 -5.46 21.40
C ASN A 119 5.94 -4.21 21.44
N VAL A 120 5.53 -3.16 20.72
CA VAL A 120 6.22 -1.86 20.56
C VAL A 120 5.31 -0.67 20.85
#